data_AF-A0A926AFX6-F1
#
_entry.id   AF-A0A926AFX6-F1
#
_cell.length_a   1.000
_cell.length_b   1.000
_cell.length_c   1.000
_cell.angle_alpha   90.00
_cell.angle_beta   90.00
_cell.angle_gamma   90.00
#
_symmetry.space_group_name_H-M   'P 1'
#
loop_
_entity.id
_entity.type
_entity.pdbx_description
1 polymer ?
#
loop_
_entity_poly.entity_id
_entity_poly.type
_entity_poly.pdbx_seq_one_letter_code
_entity_poly.pdbx_strand_id
1 'polypeptide(L)'
;GYIFRRSGSNWTEQAKLTATNGANGDYFGVSVAMSADGGTALIGAMGDNENQGGAYIFALNNGSWTQQAKLKAADGIVYDEFGAAVALSADASIALVGATGHVGVSDTSGMAYLYTRSGTSWTQQQKLTAHDGMKYDFFGESVALSADGRTVLVGANGDMILANANQGSAHIFIRSGATWIFYAKLTADDGTEYGNFGAGVALSGAGSSALIGSSQGTSYLFEPLP
;
A
#
# COMPACT_ATOMS: atom_id res chain seq x y z
N GLY A 1 11.29 10.93 7.48
CA GLY A 1 10.12 10.83 8.37
C GLY A 1 10.51 11.26 9.77
N TYR A 2 9.55 11.65 10.60
CA TYR A 2 9.77 12.00 12.01
C TYR A 2 8.80 11.20 12.86
N ILE A 3 9.24 10.74 14.04
CA ILE A 3 8.40 10.11 15.05
C ILE A 3 8.15 11.11 16.15
N PHE A 4 6.89 11.36 16.47
CA PHE A 4 6.47 12.16 17.61
C PHE A 4 5.80 11.27 18.64
N ARG A 5 6.15 11.46 19.90
CA ARG A 5 5.52 10.75 21.02
C ARG A 5 4.73 11.74 21.85
N ARG A 6 3.49 11.38 22.16
CA ARG A 6 2.64 12.16 23.07
C ARG A 6 2.97 11.80 24.52
N SER A 7 3.20 12.82 25.34
CA SER A 7 3.29 12.73 26.80
C SER A 7 2.34 13.76 27.41
N GLY A 8 1.26 13.28 28.04
CA GLY A 8 0.15 14.13 28.45
C GLY A 8 -0.51 14.84 27.26
N SER A 9 -0.47 16.18 27.23
CA SER A 9 -0.98 17.00 26.13
C SER A 9 0.08 17.40 25.09
N ASN A 10 1.36 17.09 25.33
CA ASN A 10 2.46 17.57 24.49
C ASN A 10 2.93 16.47 23.54
N TRP A 11 3.22 16.87 22.30
CA TRP A 11 3.93 16.05 21.32
C TRP A 11 5.39 16.45 21.29
N THR A 12 6.28 15.49 21.48
CA THR A 12 7.73 15.72 21.39
C THR A 12 8.32 14.86 20.29
N GLU A 13 9.20 15.43 19.47
CA GLU A 13 9.99 14.66 18.51
C GLU A 13 10.84 13.62 19.27
N GLN A 14 10.63 12.34 18.96
CA GLN A 14 11.39 11.23 19.52
C GLN A 14 12.58 10.85 18.62
N ALA A 15 12.36 10.84 17.31
CA ALA A 15 13.39 10.43 16.35
C ALA A 15 13.12 10.99 14.96
N LYS A 16 14.20 11.22 14.21
CA LYS A 16 14.17 11.41 12.76
C LYS A 16 14.55 10.10 12.07
N LEU A 17 13.69 9.62 11.16
CA LEU A 17 13.92 8.43 10.37
C LEU A 17 14.47 8.81 8.99
N THR A 18 15.64 8.26 8.67
CA THR A 18 16.32 8.46 7.39
C THR A 18 16.67 7.10 6.78
N ALA A 19 16.37 6.92 5.50
CA ALA A 19 16.87 5.77 4.75
C ALA A 19 18.40 5.81 4.71
N THR A 20 19.06 4.68 4.98
CA THR A 20 20.53 4.58 5.00
C THR A 20 21.16 4.91 3.65
N ASN A 21 20.44 4.68 2.55
CA ASN A 21 20.85 5.00 1.19
C ASN A 21 20.01 6.13 0.57
N GLY A 22 19.34 6.93 1.39
CA GLY A 22 18.42 7.96 0.92
C GLY A 22 19.13 9.02 0.08
N ALA A 23 18.59 9.30 -1.10
CA ALA A 23 19.02 10.33 -2.03
C ALA A 23 17.91 11.37 -2.26
N ASN A 24 18.29 12.50 -2.84
CA ASN A 24 17.32 13.49 -3.29
C ASN A 24 16.51 12.92 -4.45
N GLY A 25 15.18 13.09 -4.42
CA GLY A 25 14.28 12.51 -5.42
C GLY A 25 13.73 11.12 -5.05
N ASP A 26 14.18 10.47 -3.96
CA ASP A 26 13.65 9.16 -3.57
C ASP A 26 12.17 9.20 -3.12
N TYR A 27 11.63 10.39 -2.87
CA TYR A 27 10.29 10.60 -2.30
C TYR A 27 10.06 9.81 -1.01
N PHE A 28 11.10 9.67 -0.18
CA PHE A 28 11.01 8.97 1.10
C PHE A 28 9.97 9.62 2.03
N GLY A 29 8.96 8.85 2.42
CA GLY A 29 7.83 9.34 3.20
C GLY A 29 6.59 9.70 2.38
N VAL A 30 6.58 9.40 1.07
CA VAL A 30 5.39 9.56 0.22
C VAL A 30 4.20 8.77 0.75
N SER A 31 4.46 7.61 1.36
CA SER A 31 3.48 6.78 2.05
C SER A 31 4.06 6.24 3.35
N VAL A 32 3.20 6.07 4.36
CA VAL A 32 3.59 5.61 5.70
C VAL A 32 2.55 4.67 6.30
N ALA A 33 3.02 3.65 7.02
CA ALA A 33 2.19 2.76 7.84
C ALA A 33 2.92 2.41 9.14
N MET A 34 2.17 2.06 10.18
CA MET A 34 2.71 1.75 11.51
C MET A 34 1.94 0.58 12.14
N SER A 35 2.64 -0.25 12.91
CA SER A 35 2.03 -1.33 13.69
C SER A 35 1.21 -0.79 14.85
N ALA A 36 0.30 -1.61 15.38
CA ALA A 36 -0.63 -1.19 16.43
C ALA A 36 0.09 -0.85 17.75
N ASP A 37 1.22 -1.51 18.03
CA ASP A 37 2.07 -1.22 19.19
C ASP A 37 2.96 0.03 19.00
N GLY A 38 2.97 0.63 17.80
CA GLY A 38 3.82 1.78 17.45
C GLY A 38 5.31 1.45 17.36
N GLY A 39 5.68 0.16 17.36
CA GLY A 39 7.06 -0.31 17.40
C GLY A 39 7.69 -0.55 16.03
N THR A 40 6.88 -0.66 14.97
CA THR A 40 7.35 -0.86 13.58
C THR A 40 6.70 0.17 12.66
N ALA A 41 7.50 0.78 11.81
CA ALA A 41 7.04 1.71 10.78
C ALA A 41 7.50 1.24 9.40
N LEU A 42 6.64 1.37 8.40
CA LEU A 42 6.92 1.11 6.99
C LEU A 42 6.80 2.44 6.23
N ILE A 43 7.82 2.78 5.46
CA ILE A 43 7.92 4.07 4.77
C ILE A 43 8.23 3.83 3.29
N GLY A 44 7.35 4.28 2.41
CA GLY A 44 7.54 4.23 0.97
C GLY A 44 8.54 5.28 0.46
N ALA A 45 9.21 4.96 -0.64
CA ALA A 45 10.16 5.81 -1.35
C ALA A 45 10.11 5.45 -2.84
N MET A 46 9.02 5.84 -3.51
CA MET A 46 8.75 5.45 -4.89
C MET A 46 9.78 5.94 -5.91
N GLY A 47 10.57 6.97 -5.58
CA GLY A 47 11.60 7.52 -6.48
C GLY A 47 12.97 6.87 -6.35
N ASP A 48 13.15 5.99 -5.35
CA ASP A 48 14.43 5.31 -5.12
C ASP A 48 14.87 4.49 -6.33
N ASN A 49 16.17 4.51 -6.63
CA ASN A 49 16.78 3.73 -7.71
C ASN A 49 16.11 3.94 -9.08
N GLU A 50 16.15 5.17 -9.59
CA GLU A 50 15.57 5.56 -10.89
C GLU A 50 14.06 5.27 -10.97
N ASN A 51 13.33 5.60 -9.89
CA ASN A 51 11.91 5.31 -9.76
C ASN A 51 11.54 3.82 -9.85
N GLN A 52 12.48 2.88 -9.71
CA GLN A 52 12.12 1.48 -9.43
C GLN A 52 11.37 1.40 -8.09
N GLY A 53 11.77 2.23 -7.14
CA GLY A 53 11.15 2.40 -5.85
C GLY A 53 11.68 1.46 -4.77
N GLY A 54 11.36 1.79 -3.53
CA GLY A 54 11.69 1.02 -2.35
C GLY A 54 10.73 1.31 -1.20
N ALA A 55 10.68 0.41 -0.22
CA ALA A 55 10.01 0.69 1.04
C ALA A 55 10.88 0.26 2.22
N TYR A 56 10.89 1.03 3.29
CA TYR A 56 11.84 0.89 4.39
C TYR A 56 11.11 0.56 5.68
N ILE A 57 11.52 -0.53 6.32
CA ILE A 57 11.03 -0.92 7.65
C ILE A 57 11.96 -0.33 8.70
N PHE A 58 11.40 0.42 9.64
CA PHE A 58 12.06 0.85 10.85
C PHE A 58 11.45 0.14 12.05
N ALA A 59 12.28 -0.19 13.04
CA ALA A 59 11.85 -0.82 14.27
C ALA A 59 12.40 -0.07 15.49
N LEU A 60 11.55 0.11 16.49
CA LEU A 60 11.89 0.66 17.79
C LEU A 60 12.47 -0.45 18.67
N ASN A 61 13.77 -0.39 18.94
CA ASN A 61 14.47 -1.33 19.80
C ASN A 61 15.07 -0.57 20.99
N ASN A 62 14.63 -0.91 22.21
CA ASN A 62 15.11 -0.29 23.45
C ASN A 62 15.07 1.25 23.45
N GLY A 63 14.01 1.83 22.85
CA GLY A 63 13.81 3.28 22.78
C GLY A 63 14.45 3.96 21.56
N SER A 64 15.23 3.24 20.75
CA SER A 64 15.91 3.75 19.56
C SER A 64 15.32 3.17 18.29
N TRP A 65 14.99 4.02 17.32
CA TRP A 65 14.56 3.60 15.99
C TRP A 65 15.75 3.25 15.11
N THR A 66 15.71 2.09 14.47
CA THR A 66 16.72 1.65 13.49
C THR A 66 16.05 1.15 12.22
N GLN A 67 16.69 1.36 11.06
CA GLN A 67 16.24 0.74 9.82
C GLN A 67 16.51 -0.77 9.90
N GLN A 68 15.45 -1.57 9.92
CA GLN A 68 15.51 -3.02 10.00
C GLN A 68 15.67 -3.66 8.63
N ALA A 69 14.98 -3.14 7.61
CA ALA A 69 14.99 -3.70 6.27
C ALA A 69 14.68 -2.66 5.19
N LYS A 70 15.09 -2.96 3.96
CA LYS A 70 14.58 -2.34 2.73
C LYS A 70 13.88 -3.42 1.91
N LEU A 71 12.61 -3.20 1.61
CA LEU A 71 11.80 -4.01 0.72
C LEU A 71 11.96 -3.50 -0.71
N LYS A 72 12.04 -4.44 -1.65
CA LYS A 72 12.10 -4.22 -3.09
C LYS A 72 11.33 -5.34 -3.79
N ALA A 73 10.64 -5.02 -4.88
CA ALA A 73 10.07 -6.06 -5.75
C ALA A 73 11.19 -6.90 -6.36
N ALA A 74 11.07 -8.23 -6.29
CA ALA A 74 12.07 -9.16 -6.81
C ALA A 74 12.23 -9.05 -8.34
N ASP A 75 11.15 -8.70 -9.03
CA ASP A 75 11.05 -8.44 -10.46
C ASP A 75 10.98 -6.94 -10.79
N GLY A 76 11.32 -6.08 -9.83
CA GLY A 76 11.22 -4.63 -10.00
C GLY A 76 12.11 -4.13 -11.14
N ILE A 77 11.61 -3.18 -11.92
CA ILE A 77 12.35 -2.48 -12.97
C ILE A 77 12.24 -0.95 -12.79
N VAL A 78 13.07 -0.22 -13.52
CA VAL A 78 13.05 1.26 -13.54
C VAL A 78 11.62 1.74 -13.83
N TYR A 79 11.18 2.76 -13.09
CA TYR A 79 9.83 3.34 -13.19
C TYR A 79 8.66 2.47 -12.69
N ASP A 80 8.89 1.40 -11.92
CA ASP A 80 7.80 0.65 -11.27
C ASP A 80 7.14 1.40 -10.10
N GLU A 81 7.82 2.40 -9.53
CA GLU A 81 7.35 3.24 -8.43
C GLU A 81 6.95 2.44 -7.17
N PHE A 82 7.66 1.35 -6.89
CA PHE A 82 7.44 0.55 -5.68
C PHE A 82 7.54 1.41 -4.40
N GLY A 83 6.54 1.31 -3.52
CA GLY A 83 6.45 2.16 -2.35
C GLY A 83 5.56 3.39 -2.54
N ALA A 84 4.87 3.52 -3.67
CA ALA A 84 3.85 4.55 -3.88
C ALA A 84 2.78 4.52 -2.77
N ALA A 85 2.36 3.31 -2.37
CA ALA A 85 1.47 3.10 -1.23
C ALA A 85 1.98 1.95 -0.35
N VAL A 86 1.74 2.03 0.96
CA VAL A 86 2.15 1.01 1.92
C VAL A 86 1.08 0.74 2.98
N ALA A 87 0.97 -0.51 3.42
CA ALA A 87 0.17 -0.92 4.57
C ALA A 87 0.89 -2.00 5.39
N LEU A 88 0.57 -2.08 6.68
CA LEU A 88 1.22 -2.99 7.64
C LEU A 88 0.14 -3.60 8.55
N SER A 89 0.23 -4.90 8.82
CA SER A 89 -0.66 -5.55 9.80
C SER A 89 -0.38 -5.04 11.22
N ALA A 90 -1.33 -5.20 12.12
CA ALA A 90 -1.22 -4.68 13.48
C ALA A 90 -0.01 -5.23 14.25
N ASP A 91 0.35 -6.49 13.98
CA ASP A 91 1.48 -7.20 14.57
C ASP A 91 2.79 -7.07 13.77
N ALA A 92 2.79 -6.28 12.68
CA ALA A 92 3.91 -6.17 11.74
C ALA A 92 4.43 -7.51 11.20
N SER A 93 3.54 -8.50 11.02
CA SER A 93 3.89 -9.77 10.38
C SER A 93 3.73 -9.75 8.86
N ILE A 94 2.85 -8.88 8.34
CA ILE A 94 2.56 -8.71 6.92
C ILE A 94 2.70 -7.24 6.52
N ALA A 95 3.43 -6.99 5.43
CA ALA A 95 3.52 -5.70 4.78
C ALA A 95 2.96 -5.82 3.35
N LEU A 96 2.27 -4.77 2.91
CA LEU A 96 1.74 -4.63 1.56
C LEU A 96 2.32 -3.35 0.95
N VAL A 97 2.85 -3.45 -0.26
CA VAL A 97 3.48 -2.32 -0.96
C VAL A 97 2.97 -2.23 -2.39
N GLY A 98 2.41 -1.08 -2.75
CA GLY A 98 1.98 -0.77 -4.11
C GLY A 98 3.12 -0.34 -5.02
N ALA A 99 3.00 -0.65 -6.29
CA ALA A 99 3.89 -0.24 -7.38
C ALA A 99 3.03 0.07 -8.60
N THR A 100 2.68 1.34 -8.78
CA THR A 100 1.72 1.81 -9.79
C THR A 100 2.26 1.78 -11.21
N GLY A 101 3.58 1.87 -11.34
CA GLY A 101 4.23 2.19 -12.60
C GLY A 101 4.10 3.68 -12.95
N HIS A 102 5.16 4.25 -13.51
CA HIS A 102 5.20 5.65 -13.90
C HIS A 102 4.32 5.92 -15.12
N VAL A 103 3.38 6.85 -14.97
CA VAL A 103 2.47 7.26 -16.05
C VAL A 103 3.26 7.81 -17.25
N GLY A 104 2.94 7.33 -18.45
CA GLY A 104 3.54 7.80 -19.69
C GLY A 104 4.96 7.27 -19.99
N VAL A 105 5.53 6.47 -19.09
CA VAL A 105 6.78 5.73 -19.32
C VAL A 105 6.55 4.22 -19.21
N SER A 106 5.75 3.81 -18.25
CA SER A 106 5.38 2.42 -18.03
C SER A 106 3.94 2.19 -18.49
N ASP A 107 3.75 1.30 -19.46
CA ASP A 107 2.44 0.84 -19.93
C ASP A 107 1.90 -0.27 -19.01
N THR A 108 2.10 -0.14 -17.70
CA THR A 108 1.73 -1.19 -16.74
C THR A 108 0.30 -0.99 -16.25
N SER A 109 -0.29 -2.07 -15.77
CA SER A 109 -1.57 -2.05 -15.05
C SER A 109 -1.41 -1.71 -13.56
N GLY A 110 -0.18 -1.51 -13.08
CA GLY A 110 0.13 -1.46 -11.66
C GLY A 110 0.11 -2.83 -10.96
N MET A 111 0.75 -2.90 -9.80
CA MET A 111 0.99 -4.12 -9.02
C MET A 111 0.98 -3.81 -7.52
N ALA A 112 0.79 -4.83 -6.69
CA ALA A 112 1.07 -4.75 -5.26
C ALA A 112 1.83 -5.99 -4.79
N TYR A 113 2.64 -5.86 -3.75
CA TYR A 113 3.54 -6.91 -3.28
C TYR A 113 3.36 -7.14 -1.79
N LEU A 114 3.17 -8.40 -1.43
CA LEU A 114 3.06 -8.84 -0.05
C LEU A 114 4.39 -9.36 0.45
N TYR A 115 4.74 -8.98 1.68
CA TYR A 115 5.92 -9.46 2.38
C TYR A 115 5.51 -10.06 3.72
N THR A 116 6.13 -11.18 4.07
CA THR A 116 6.01 -11.81 5.38
C THR A 116 7.27 -11.61 6.19
N ARG A 117 7.10 -11.40 7.50
CA ARG A 117 8.20 -11.29 8.46
C ARG A 117 8.47 -12.62 9.15
N SER A 118 9.75 -12.99 9.23
CA SER A 118 10.26 -14.06 10.11
C SER A 118 11.45 -13.53 10.90
N GLY A 119 11.28 -13.35 12.22
CA GLY A 119 12.27 -12.67 13.05
C GLY A 119 12.48 -11.21 12.59
N THR A 120 13.69 -10.89 12.14
CA THR A 120 14.02 -9.57 11.56
C THR A 120 13.97 -9.55 10.03
N SER A 121 13.84 -10.71 9.38
CA SER A 121 13.86 -10.84 7.92
C SER A 121 12.47 -10.64 7.33
N TRP A 122 12.42 -9.93 6.21
CA TRP A 122 11.23 -9.76 5.38
C TRP A 122 11.45 -10.42 4.03
N THR A 123 10.47 -11.19 3.57
CA THR A 123 10.55 -11.92 2.30
C THR A 123 9.30 -11.66 1.49
N GLN A 124 9.47 -11.38 0.20
CA GLN A 124 8.33 -11.24 -0.72
C GLN A 124 7.59 -12.57 -0.79
N GLN A 125 6.34 -12.57 -0.36
CA GLN A 125 5.47 -13.74 -0.34
C GLN A 125 4.75 -13.89 -1.68
N GLN A 126 4.18 -12.80 -2.21
CA GLN A 126 3.34 -12.83 -3.39
C GLN A 126 3.28 -11.47 -4.08
N LYS A 127 3.18 -11.49 -5.41
CA LYS A 127 2.80 -10.35 -6.25
C LYS A 127 1.30 -10.44 -6.56
N LEU A 128 0.59 -9.34 -6.40
CA LEU A 128 -0.82 -9.17 -6.70
C LEU A 128 -0.96 -8.28 -7.93
N THR A 129 -1.88 -8.65 -8.81
CA THR A 129 -2.28 -7.88 -9.99
C THR A 129 -3.81 -7.78 -10.00
N ALA A 130 -4.35 -6.75 -10.64
CA ALA A 130 -5.78 -6.68 -10.94
C ALA A 130 -6.24 -7.96 -11.66
N HIS A 131 -7.47 -8.39 -11.38
CA HIS A 131 -8.00 -9.66 -11.92
C HIS A 131 -8.17 -9.60 -13.45
N ASP A 132 -8.59 -8.45 -13.95
CA ASP A 132 -8.79 -8.12 -15.35
C ASP A 132 -7.88 -6.95 -15.78
N GLY A 133 -6.71 -6.84 -15.15
CA GLY A 133 -5.81 -5.69 -15.29
C GLY A 133 -5.43 -5.34 -16.73
N MET A 134 -5.67 -4.08 -17.08
CA MET A 134 -5.30 -3.45 -18.33
C MET A 134 -4.31 -2.31 -18.09
N LYS A 135 -3.64 -1.89 -19.18
CA LYS A 135 -2.70 -0.77 -19.11
C LYS A 135 -3.40 0.46 -18.55
N TYR A 136 -2.71 1.17 -17.66
CA TYR A 136 -3.21 2.39 -17.01
C TYR A 136 -4.35 2.19 -16.01
N ASP A 137 -4.57 0.96 -15.52
CA ASP A 137 -5.50 0.75 -14.40
C ASP A 137 -4.96 1.26 -13.05
N PHE A 138 -3.64 1.42 -12.95
CA PHE A 138 -2.91 1.90 -11.76
C PHE A 138 -3.20 1.10 -10.49
N PHE A 139 -3.34 -0.22 -10.62
CA PHE A 139 -3.48 -1.13 -9.50
C PHE A 139 -2.32 -0.94 -8.51
N GLY A 140 -2.63 -0.79 -7.23
CA GLY A 140 -1.61 -0.55 -6.20
C GLY A 140 -1.36 0.93 -5.88
N GLU A 141 -2.07 1.87 -6.53
CA GLU A 141 -2.00 3.30 -6.17
C GLU A 141 -2.48 3.55 -4.74
N SER A 142 -3.45 2.77 -4.29
CA SER A 142 -3.89 2.76 -2.90
C SER A 142 -3.97 1.32 -2.41
N VAL A 143 -3.57 1.11 -1.16
CA VAL A 143 -3.56 -0.22 -0.54
C VAL A 143 -4.04 -0.15 0.90
N ALA A 144 -4.77 -1.17 1.34
CA ALA A 144 -5.15 -1.38 2.72
C ALA A 144 -4.98 -2.86 3.10
N LEU A 145 -4.66 -3.10 4.36
CA LEU A 145 -4.45 -4.41 4.95
C LEU A 145 -5.18 -4.45 6.30
N SER A 146 -5.97 -5.50 6.54
CA SER A 146 -6.66 -5.68 7.82
C SER A 146 -5.66 -5.86 8.97
N ALA A 147 -6.08 -5.50 10.19
CA ALA A 147 -5.21 -5.55 11.36
C ALA A 147 -4.68 -6.97 11.61
N ASP A 148 -5.50 -7.98 11.34
CA ASP A 148 -5.17 -9.39 11.49
C ASP A 148 -4.40 -10.00 10.31
N GLY A 149 -4.10 -9.20 9.27
CA GLY A 149 -3.31 -9.61 8.12
C GLY A 149 -3.98 -10.69 7.26
N ARG A 150 -5.32 -10.68 7.16
CA ARG A 150 -6.10 -11.65 6.37
C ARG A 150 -6.81 -11.07 5.15
N THR A 151 -7.09 -9.78 5.14
CA THR A 151 -7.81 -9.11 4.06
C THR A 151 -6.96 -7.98 3.49
N VAL A 152 -6.82 -7.97 2.18
CA VAL A 152 -6.13 -6.93 1.41
C VAL A 152 -7.16 -6.27 0.50
N LEU A 153 -7.08 -4.95 0.40
CA LEU A 153 -7.84 -4.14 -0.55
C LEU A 153 -6.86 -3.29 -1.34
N VAL A 154 -6.95 -3.34 -2.66
CA VAL A 154 -6.07 -2.60 -3.57
C VAL A 154 -6.90 -1.80 -4.57
N GLY A 155 -6.67 -0.49 -4.63
CA GLY A 155 -7.31 0.38 -5.62
C GLY A 155 -6.66 0.28 -6.99
N ALA A 156 -7.47 0.45 -8.03
CA ALA A 156 -7.10 0.60 -9.44
C ALA A 156 -7.96 1.71 -10.04
N ASN A 157 -7.61 2.97 -9.74
CA ASN A 157 -8.43 4.14 -10.05
C ASN A 157 -8.50 4.50 -11.54
N GLY A 158 -7.56 4.01 -12.36
CA GLY A 158 -7.57 4.20 -13.80
C GLY A 158 -8.40 3.16 -14.57
N ASP A 159 -8.93 2.16 -13.87
CA ASP A 159 -9.66 1.06 -14.48
C ASP A 159 -10.92 1.54 -15.23
N MET A 160 -11.08 1.03 -16.46
CA MET A 160 -12.23 1.30 -17.32
C MET A 160 -13.35 0.31 -17.01
N ILE A 161 -14.49 0.83 -16.56
CA ILE A 161 -15.67 0.02 -16.28
C ILE A 161 -16.69 0.24 -17.40
N LEU A 162 -16.91 -0.82 -18.19
CA LEU A 162 -17.76 -0.77 -19.38
C LEU A 162 -17.30 0.32 -20.37
N ALA A 163 -18.04 1.42 -20.48
CA ALA A 163 -17.73 2.54 -21.36
C ALA A 163 -17.16 3.76 -20.61
N ASN A 164 -17.05 3.70 -19.28
CA ASN A 164 -16.58 4.81 -18.46
C ASN A 164 -15.07 4.69 -18.24
N ALA A 165 -14.31 5.49 -18.99
CA ALA A 165 -12.86 5.62 -18.80
C ALA A 165 -12.55 6.09 -17.37
N ASN A 166 -11.55 5.49 -16.72
CA ASN A 166 -11.09 5.85 -15.39
C ASN A 166 -12.23 5.96 -14.35
N GLN A 167 -13.29 5.14 -14.49
CA GLN A 167 -14.30 5.02 -13.43
C GLN A 167 -13.65 4.49 -12.16
N GLY A 168 -12.71 3.56 -12.32
CA GLY A 168 -11.91 2.96 -11.26
C GLY A 168 -12.59 1.77 -10.59
N SER A 169 -11.76 0.94 -9.96
CA SER A 169 -12.18 -0.23 -9.19
C SER A 169 -11.31 -0.43 -7.95
N ALA A 170 -11.72 -1.36 -7.09
CA ALA A 170 -10.90 -1.87 -6.00
C ALA A 170 -11.02 -3.38 -5.90
N HIS A 171 -9.94 -4.06 -5.52
CA HIS A 171 -9.84 -5.50 -5.54
C HIS A 171 -9.53 -6.05 -4.16
N ILE A 172 -10.30 -7.05 -3.74
CA ILE A 172 -10.15 -7.74 -2.47
C ILE A 172 -9.37 -9.02 -2.68
N PHE A 173 -8.38 -9.26 -1.82
CA PHE A 173 -7.66 -10.51 -1.72
C PHE A 173 -7.77 -11.05 -0.29
N ILE A 174 -8.03 -12.35 -0.16
CA ILE A 174 -8.15 -13.04 1.12
C ILE A 174 -7.01 -14.04 1.27
N ARG A 175 -6.41 -14.04 2.46
CA ARG A 175 -5.35 -14.98 2.81
C ARG A 175 -5.92 -16.37 3.05
N SER A 176 -5.44 -17.34 2.28
CA SER A 176 -5.68 -18.77 2.47
C SER A 176 -4.35 -19.47 2.71
N GLY A 177 -4.04 -19.72 3.99
CA GLY A 177 -2.74 -20.25 4.41
C GLY A 177 -1.59 -19.30 4.06
N ALA A 178 -0.69 -19.76 3.17
CA ALA A 178 0.45 -18.99 2.70
C ALA A 178 0.20 -18.28 1.35
N THR A 179 -1.03 -18.29 0.85
CA THR A 179 -1.39 -17.71 -0.45
C THR A 179 -2.47 -16.67 -0.29
N TRP A 180 -2.49 -15.69 -1.19
CA TRP A 180 -3.52 -14.66 -1.28
C TRP A 180 -4.35 -14.88 -2.53
N ILE A 181 -5.66 -15.01 -2.34
CA ILE A 181 -6.60 -15.38 -3.39
C ILE A 181 -7.46 -14.17 -3.69
N PHE A 182 -7.58 -13.82 -4.98
CA PHE A 182 -8.54 -12.82 -5.42
C PHE A 182 -9.96 -13.24 -5.02
N TYR A 183 -10.67 -12.35 -4.36
CA TYR A 183 -12.03 -12.60 -3.87
C TYR A 183 -13.08 -11.85 -4.69
N ALA A 184 -12.93 -10.53 -4.82
CA ALA A 184 -13.90 -9.70 -5.52
C ALA A 184 -13.27 -8.43 -6.10
N LYS A 185 -13.87 -7.95 -7.18
CA LYS A 185 -13.66 -6.61 -7.73
C LYS A 185 -14.89 -5.77 -7.35
N LEU A 186 -14.65 -4.59 -6.82
CA LEU A 186 -15.64 -3.61 -6.38
C LEU A 186 -15.61 -2.41 -7.33
N THR A 187 -16.79 -1.88 -7.64
CA THR A 187 -16.99 -0.68 -8.46
C THR A 187 -18.06 0.20 -7.83
N ALA A 188 -18.07 1.49 -8.13
CA ALA A 188 -19.20 2.35 -7.79
C ALA A 188 -20.40 2.07 -8.71
N ASP A 189 -21.58 1.82 -8.13
CA ASP A 189 -22.82 1.56 -8.87
C ASP A 189 -23.29 2.78 -9.69
N ASP A 190 -23.00 3.97 -9.19
CA ASP A 190 -23.22 5.27 -9.84
C ASP A 190 -21.93 5.86 -10.43
N GLY A 191 -20.92 5.01 -10.65
CA GLY A 191 -19.62 5.48 -11.14
C GLY A 191 -19.71 6.08 -12.55
N THR A 192 -18.92 7.13 -12.75
CA THR A 192 -18.90 7.93 -13.97
C THR A 192 -17.50 7.91 -14.60
N GLU A 193 -17.40 8.40 -15.82
CA GLU A 193 -16.10 8.67 -16.46
C GLU A 193 -15.25 9.58 -15.56
N TYR A 194 -13.98 9.25 -15.39
CA TYR A 194 -13.04 9.91 -14.48
C TYR A 194 -13.54 9.95 -13.02
N GLY A 195 -14.31 8.95 -12.60
CA GLY A 195 -14.69 8.74 -11.20
C GLY A 195 -13.47 8.53 -10.29
N ASN A 196 -12.46 7.82 -10.78
CA ASN A 196 -11.26 7.42 -10.03
C ASN A 196 -11.62 6.70 -8.72
N PHE A 197 -12.66 5.87 -8.72
CA PHE A 197 -12.99 4.99 -7.60
C PHE A 197 -11.79 4.10 -7.27
N GLY A 198 -11.42 4.00 -6.00
CA GLY A 198 -10.19 3.31 -5.59
C GLY A 198 -8.97 4.23 -5.47
N ALA A 199 -9.11 5.55 -5.67
CA ALA A 199 -8.03 6.52 -5.41
C ALA A 199 -7.59 6.55 -3.93
N GLY A 200 -8.48 6.17 -3.01
CA GLY A 200 -8.16 5.94 -1.61
C GLY A 200 -8.96 4.77 -1.07
N VAL A 201 -8.32 3.91 -0.27
CA VAL A 201 -8.95 2.72 0.31
C VAL A 201 -8.63 2.58 1.79
N ALA A 202 -9.57 2.06 2.56
CA ALA A 202 -9.39 1.70 3.95
C ALA A 202 -10.18 0.43 4.29
N LEU A 203 -9.67 -0.37 5.23
CA LEU A 203 -10.34 -1.53 5.79
C LEU A 203 -10.62 -1.32 7.27
N SER A 204 -11.73 -1.89 7.76
CA SER A 204 -11.93 -2.04 9.19
C SER A 204 -10.84 -2.93 9.79
N GLY A 205 -10.62 -2.83 11.11
CA GLY A 205 -9.59 -3.65 11.78
C GLY A 205 -9.79 -5.16 11.55
N ALA A 206 -11.05 -5.61 11.53
CA ALA A 206 -11.41 -7.00 11.24
C ALA A 206 -11.35 -7.37 9.75
N GLY A 207 -11.16 -6.40 8.84
CA GLY A 207 -11.20 -6.61 7.39
C GLY A 207 -12.60 -6.84 6.83
N SER A 208 -13.65 -6.74 7.64
CA SER A 208 -15.04 -7.03 7.28
C SER A 208 -15.79 -5.87 6.62
N SER A 209 -15.20 -4.67 6.60
CA SER A 209 -15.80 -3.50 5.94
C SER A 209 -14.71 -2.73 5.20
N ALA A 210 -15.04 -2.18 4.04
CA ALA A 210 -14.16 -1.33 3.24
C ALA A 210 -14.77 0.05 3.02
N LEU A 211 -13.95 1.09 3.13
CA LEU A 211 -14.26 2.43 2.66
C LEU A 211 -13.41 2.72 1.42
N ILE A 212 -14.05 3.14 0.33
CA ILE A 212 -13.38 3.41 -0.94
C ILE A 212 -13.77 4.82 -1.41
N GLY A 213 -12.78 5.66 -1.69
CA GLY A 213 -12.96 7.02 -2.16
C GLY A 213 -12.94 7.12 -3.68
N SER A 214 -13.56 8.18 -4.19
CA SER A 214 -13.48 8.64 -5.59
C SER A 214 -13.02 10.10 -5.65
N SER A 215 -12.40 10.51 -6.76
CA SER A 215 -11.92 11.88 -6.94
C SER A 215 -13.05 12.90 -7.16
N GLN A 216 -14.28 12.43 -7.33
CA GLN A 216 -15.48 13.27 -7.48
C GLN A 216 -16.16 13.57 -6.13
N GLY A 217 -15.49 13.32 -5.01
CA GLY A 217 -15.96 13.72 -3.67
C GLY A 217 -16.97 12.76 -3.04
N THR A 218 -17.06 11.52 -3.53
CA THR A 218 -17.92 10.47 -2.96
C THR A 218 -17.05 9.39 -2.31
N SER A 219 -17.55 8.79 -1.23
CA SER A 219 -16.97 7.60 -0.61
C SER A 219 -18.03 6.53 -0.43
N TYR A 220 -17.62 5.28 -0.57
CA TYR A 220 -18.50 4.11 -0.64
C TYR A 220 -18.10 3.14 0.47
N LEU A 221 -19.09 2.69 1.25
CA LEU A 221 -18.93 1.67 2.28
C LEU A 221 -19.40 0.32 1.74
N PHE A 222 -18.53 -0.69 1.78
CA PHE A 222 -18.85 -2.07 1.43
C PHE A 222 -18.78 -2.95 2.66
N GLU A 223 -19.89 -3.61 3.01
CA GLU A 223 -19.96 -4.55 4.13
C GLU A 223 -21.15 -5.53 4.02
N PRO A 224 -21.02 -6.77 4.55
CA PRO A 224 -19.78 -7.36 5.03
C PRO A 224 -18.90 -7.84 3.87
N LEU A 225 -17.59 -7.71 4.05
CA LEU A 225 -16.58 -8.47 3.32
C LEU A 225 -16.45 -9.88 3.94
N PRO A 226 -15.96 -10.87 3.19
CA PRO A 226 -15.77 -12.25 3.65
C PRO A 226 -14.84 -12.38 4.87
#